data_AF-A0A382I4I2-F1
#
_entry.id   AF-A0A382I4I2-F1
#
_cell.length_a   1.000
_cell.length_b   1.000
_cell.length_c   1.000
_cell.angle_alpha   90.00
_cell.angle_beta   90.00
_cell.angle_gamma   90.00
#
_symmetry.space_group_name_H-M   'P 1'
#
loop_
_entity.id
_entity.type
_entity.pdbx_description
1 polymer ?
#
loop_
_entity_poly.entity_id
_entity_poly.type
_entity_poly.pdbx_seq_one_letter_code
_entity_poly.pdbx_strand_id
1 'polypeptide(L)' 'MSTLILLVFSSFCAVLVFAQNYEVPRTQWGQPDLQGVWNFSSNVPMQRPS' A
#
# COMPACT_ATOMS: atom_id res chain seq x y z
N MET A 1 27.77 24.18 4.94
CA MET A 1 26.35 24.32 5.33
C MET A 1 25.42 24.13 4.15
N SER A 2 25.52 24.93 3.07
CA SER A 2 24.68 24.78 1.86
C SER A 2 24.83 23.40 1.17
N THR A 3 26.04 22.89 1.01
CA THR A 3 26.30 21.57 0.40
C THR A 3 25.71 20.40 1.19
N LEU A 4 25.75 20.46 2.52
CA LEU A 4 25.18 19.44 3.40
C LEU A 4 23.65 19.39 3.25
N ILE A 5 23.01 20.56 3.16
CA ILE A 5 21.55 20.68 2.98
C ILE A 5 21.12 20.07 1.64
N LEU A 6 21.86 20.35 0.56
CA LEU A 6 21.57 19.78 -0.76
C LEU A 6 21.70 18.25 -0.79
N LEU A 7 22.69 17.69 -0.10
CA LEU A 7 22.86 16.24 -0.01
C LEU A 7 21.73 15.56 0.77
N VAL A 8 21.31 16.17 1.89
CA VAL A 8 20.17 15.65 2.68
C VAL A 8 18.88 15.70 1.88
N PHE A 9 18.63 16.80 1.15
CA PHE A 9 17.44 16.96 0.33
C PHE A 9 17.41 15.97 -0.85
N SER A 10 18.55 15.77 -1.53
CA SER A 10 18.68 14.79 -2.62
C SER A 10 18.41 13.36 -2.15
N SER A 11 18.97 12.99 -1.00
CA SER A 11 18.74 11.67 -0.37
C SER A 11 17.26 11.46 -0.03
N PHE A 12 16.61 12.48 0.53
CA PHE A 12 15.19 12.42 0.86
C PHE A 12 14.30 12.28 -0.39
N CYS A 13 14.60 13.04 -1.46
CA CYS A 13 13.92 12.91 -2.74
C CYS A 13 14.07 11.51 -3.36
N ALA A 14 15.25 10.88 -3.24
CA ALA A 14 15.48 9.54 -3.78
C ALA A 14 14.55 8.47 -3.16
N VAL A 15 14.25 8.57 -1.86
CA VAL A 15 13.33 7.64 -1.16
C VAL A 15 11.91 7.74 -1.72
N LEU A 16 11.44 8.95 -2.04
CA LEU A 16 10.09 9.19 -2.56
C LEU A 16 9.90 8.62 -3.97
N VAL A 17 10.94 8.62 -4.80
CA VAL A 17 10.90 8.09 -6.18
C VAL A 17 10.79 6.56 -6.19
N PHE A 18 11.46 5.86 -5.27
CA PHE A 18 11.38 4.40 -5.20
C PHE A 18 10.01 3.87 -4.76
N ALA A 19 9.24 4.65 -4.00
CA ALA A 19 7.91 4.26 -3.55
C ALA A 19 6.82 4.26 -4.65
N GLN A 20 7.13 4.75 -5.86
CA GLN A 20 6.13 4.90 -6.93
C GLN A 20 5.86 3.61 -7.72
N ASN A 21 6.74 2.61 -7.64
CA ASN A 21 6.69 1.43 -8.50
C ASN A 21 5.94 0.26 -7.84
N TYR A 22 4.66 0.46 -7.51
CA TYR A 22 3.79 -0.65 -7.11
C TYR A 22 3.01 -1.17 -8.32
N GLU A 23 3.30 -2.40 -8.71
CA GLU A 23 2.52 -3.13 -9.72
C GLU A 23 1.49 -4.02 -9.03
N VAL A 24 0.21 -3.86 -9.38
CA VAL A 24 -0.88 -4.67 -8.83
C VAL A 24 -0.76 -6.10 -9.38
N PRO A 25 -0.59 -7.14 -8.54
CA PRO A 25 -0.57 -8.52 -8.99
C PRO A 25 -1.90 -8.87 -9.67
N ARG A 26 -1.85 -9.60 -10.78
CA ARG A 26 -3.03 -9.99 -11.57
C ARG A 26 -3.12 -11.50 -11.69
N THR A 27 -4.34 -12.01 -11.74
CA THR A 27 -4.63 -13.41 -12.05
C THR A 27 -4.38 -13.69 -13.54
N GLN A 28 -4.36 -14.98 -13.93
CA GLN A 28 -4.18 -15.42 -15.32
C GLN A 28 -5.25 -14.88 -16.30
N TRP A 29 -6.39 -14.43 -15.78
CA TRP A 29 -7.47 -13.85 -16.57
C TRP A 29 -7.44 -12.30 -16.57
N GLY A 30 -6.40 -11.69 -15.99
CA GLY A 30 -6.14 -10.24 -16.05
C GLY A 30 -6.79 -9.40 -14.94
N GLN A 31 -7.55 -10.00 -14.03
CA GLN A 31 -8.15 -9.31 -12.88
C GLN A 31 -7.13 -9.14 -11.75
N PRO A 32 -7.27 -8.11 -10.89
CA PRO A 32 -6.48 -7.97 -9.67
C PRO A 32 -6.54 -9.24 -8.83
N ASP A 33 -5.39 -9.68 -8.35
CA ASP A 33 -5.29 -10.82 -7.46
C ASP A 33 -5.59 -10.39 -6.01
N LEU A 34 -6.65 -10.95 -5.44
CA LEU A 34 -7.13 -10.66 -4.07
C LEU A 34 -6.92 -11.86 -3.14
N GLN A 35 -5.99 -12.75 -3.47
CA GLN A 35 -5.58 -13.87 -2.62
C GLN A 35 -4.95 -13.38 -1.31
N GLY A 36 -5.21 -14.10 -0.21
CA GLY A 36 -4.70 -13.77 1.12
C GLY A 36 -5.62 -14.25 2.24
N VAL A 37 -5.20 -14.03 3.49
CA VAL A 37 -6.05 -14.30 4.66
C VAL A 37 -6.85 -13.04 4.98
N TRP A 38 -8.15 -13.10 4.73
CA TRP A 38 -9.08 -12.02 5.05
C TRP A 38 -9.65 -12.21 6.46
N ASN A 39 -9.69 -11.14 7.24
CA ASN A 39 -10.38 -11.15 8.53
C ASN A 39 -11.88 -10.90 8.31
N PHE A 40 -12.72 -11.88 8.65
CA PHE A 40 -14.18 -11.79 8.54
C PHE A 40 -14.87 -11.30 9.82
N SER A 41 -14.13 -10.71 10.77
CA SER A 41 -14.74 -10.14 11.98
C SER A 41 -15.54 -8.89 11.63
N SER A 42 -16.86 -8.96 11.79
CA SER A 42 -17.71 -7.77 11.80
C SER A 42 -17.71 -7.14 13.19
N ASN A 43 -17.52 -5.82 13.27
CA ASN A 43 -17.68 -5.06 14.52
C ASN A 43 -19.15 -4.88 14.89
N VAL A 44 -20.07 -5.13 13.96
CA VAL A 44 -21.52 -5.02 14.16
C VAL A 44 -22.10 -6.43 14.31
N PRO A 45 -22.74 -6.76 15.45
CA PRO A 45 -23.39 -8.05 15.63
C PRO A 45 -24.61 -8.15 14.72
N MET A 46 -24.81 -9.33 14.12
CA MET A 46 -26.05 -9.61 13.39
C MET A 46 -27.20 -9.75 14.40
N GLN A 47 -28.22 -8.91 14.26
CA GLN A 47 -29.45 -9.01 15.06
C GLN A 47 -30.57 -9.56 14.18
N ARG A 48 -31.26 -10.59 14.65
CA ARG A 48 -32.50 -11.05 14.03
C ARG A 48 -33.66 -10.17 14.56
N PRO A 49 -34.54 -9.62 13.70
CA PRO A 49 -35.76 -8.99 14.15
C PRO A 49 -36.65 -10.00 14.88
N SER A 50 -37.15 -9.65 16.07
CA SER A 50 -38.15 -10.43 16.81
C SER A 50 -39.51 -10.36 16.17
#